data_AF-A0A2T2UWN8-F1
#
_entry.id   AF-A0A2T2UWN8-F1
#
_cell.length_a   1.000
_cell.length_b   1.000
_cell.length_c   1.000
_cell.angle_alpha   90.00
_cell.angle_beta   90.00
_cell.angle_gamma   90.00
#
_symmetry.space_group_name_H-M   'P 1'
#
loop_
_entity.id
_entity.type
_entity.pdbx_description
1 polymer ?
#
loop_
_entity_poly.entity_id
_entity_poly.type
_entity_poly.pdbx_seq_one_letter_code
_entity_poly.pdbx_strand_id
1 'polypeptide(L)'
;FYDYFDDKYSEGFNPETDLQRLGVVNQTTMLADETAAIADLMREALTDRYGEANVKEHFADTSDTLCYATNENQDATVALIEDGADIGIIVGGYNSSNTSHLVELCEEHMPTYFIRDADAFDAPSEIHHFDIRAQEEVATENWFPATDPPVDVLLTSGASCPDALLDDVVRKIVSWYPSARPVEEALAPFEDTLEEE
;
A
#
# COMPACT_ATOMS: atom_id res chain seq x y z
N PHE A 1 23.47 22.23 5.71
CA PHE A 1 23.51 20.75 5.70
C PHE A 1 23.56 20.23 7.13
N TYR A 2 24.63 20.48 7.87
CA TYR A 2 24.80 19.97 9.23
C TYR A 2 23.68 20.33 10.21
N ASP A 3 23.06 21.51 10.10
CA ASP A 3 21.91 21.87 10.96
C ASP A 3 20.64 21.04 10.70
N TYR A 4 20.45 20.52 9.48
CA TYR A 4 19.25 19.79 9.08
C TYR A 4 19.44 18.26 9.10
N PHE A 5 20.68 17.80 8.94
CA PHE A 5 21.05 16.39 8.86
C PHE A 5 21.94 15.97 10.03
N ASP A 6 21.85 16.65 11.17
CA ASP A 6 22.57 16.25 12.37
C ASP A 6 22.28 14.78 12.72
N ASP A 7 23.33 14.01 13.01
CA ASP A 7 23.30 12.54 13.19
C ASP A 7 22.74 11.70 12.02
N LYS A 8 22.56 12.28 10.82
CA LYS A 8 22.02 11.60 9.62
C LYS A 8 23.03 11.45 8.48
N TYR A 9 24.32 11.43 8.80
CA TYR A 9 25.41 11.18 7.84
C TYR A 9 26.51 10.35 8.50
N SER A 10 27.32 9.66 7.69
CA SER A 10 28.42 8.83 8.17
C SER A 10 29.62 9.66 8.63
N GLU A 11 30.41 9.11 9.55
CA GLU A 11 31.67 9.74 9.99
C GLU A 11 32.59 10.04 8.78
N GLY A 12 33.12 11.27 8.72
CA GLY A 12 34.02 11.71 7.65
C GLY A 12 33.33 12.18 6.36
N PHE A 13 32.00 12.15 6.28
CA PHE A 13 31.24 12.67 5.14
C PHE A 13 31.41 14.20 5.00
N ASN A 14 31.71 14.66 3.79
CA ASN A 14 31.82 16.07 3.45
C ASN A 14 30.84 16.44 2.32
N PRO A 15 29.80 17.24 2.60
CA PRO A 15 28.78 17.58 1.61
C PRO A 15 29.30 18.41 0.43
N GLU A 16 30.44 19.08 0.54
CA GLU A 16 31.01 19.85 -0.58
C GLU A 16 31.65 18.96 -1.65
N THR A 17 32.23 17.84 -1.22
CA THR A 17 32.95 16.91 -2.11
C THR A 17 32.17 15.65 -2.42
N ASP A 18 31.38 15.16 -1.46
CA ASP A 18 30.79 13.82 -1.54
C ASP A 18 29.39 13.87 -2.16
N LEU A 19 28.68 15.01 -2.07
CA LEU A 19 27.41 15.24 -2.81
C LEU A 19 27.63 15.60 -4.29
N GLN A 20 28.83 15.40 -4.83
CA GLN A 20 29.09 15.61 -6.26
C GLN A 20 28.48 14.50 -7.12
N ARG A 21 28.29 13.30 -6.57
CA ARG A 21 27.58 12.20 -7.21
C ARG A 21 26.65 11.57 -6.19
N LEU A 22 25.39 11.38 -6.57
CA LEU A 22 24.35 10.88 -5.68
C LEU A 22 23.65 9.68 -6.30
N GLY A 23 23.23 8.75 -5.46
CA GLY A 23 22.25 7.71 -5.77
C GLY A 23 21.25 7.64 -4.62
N VAL A 24 20.00 7.35 -4.93
CA VAL A 24 18.90 7.31 -3.95
C VAL A 24 18.42 5.88 -3.80
N VAL A 25 18.81 5.23 -2.71
CA VAL A 25 18.39 3.86 -2.41
C VAL A 25 17.22 3.86 -1.44
N ASN A 26 16.27 2.94 -1.65
CA ASN A 26 15.06 2.80 -0.85
C ASN A 26 15.14 1.57 0.08
N GLN A 27 14.42 1.62 1.21
CA GLN A 27 13.99 0.44 1.92
C GLN A 27 12.95 -0.32 1.07
N THR A 28 13.07 -1.64 0.97
CA THR A 28 12.30 -2.48 0.03
C THR A 28 10.79 -2.43 0.14
N THR A 29 10.23 -1.76 1.16
CA THR A 29 8.80 -1.71 1.45
C THR A 29 8.17 -0.32 1.34
N MET A 30 8.91 0.77 1.09
CA MET A 30 8.28 2.10 1.02
C MET A 30 7.34 2.23 -0.20
N LEU A 31 6.55 3.30 -0.25
CA LEU A 31 5.76 3.65 -1.43
C LEU A 31 6.67 3.98 -2.62
N ALA A 32 6.31 3.45 -3.79
CA ALA A 32 7.06 3.63 -5.02
C ALA A 32 7.06 5.12 -5.45
N ASP A 33 5.90 5.76 -5.40
CA ASP A 33 5.74 7.16 -5.81
C ASP A 33 6.50 8.13 -4.91
N GLU A 34 6.51 7.92 -3.59
CA GLU A 34 7.29 8.75 -2.67
C GLU A 34 8.79 8.64 -2.95
N THR A 35 9.25 7.42 -3.26
CA THR A 35 10.65 7.17 -3.62
C THR A 35 11.02 7.87 -4.92
N ALA A 36 10.15 7.79 -5.93
CA ALA A 36 10.31 8.48 -7.20
C ALA A 36 10.36 9.99 -7.01
N ALA A 37 9.46 10.56 -6.19
CA ALA A 37 9.43 11.99 -5.89
C ALA A 37 10.73 12.48 -5.22
N ILE A 38 11.29 11.71 -4.27
CA ILE A 38 12.58 12.04 -3.64
C ILE A 38 13.73 11.95 -4.66
N ALA A 39 13.74 10.92 -5.49
CA ALA A 39 14.74 10.74 -6.53
C ALA A 39 14.70 11.90 -7.54
N ASP A 40 13.51 12.31 -7.97
CA ASP A 40 13.31 13.44 -8.87
C ASP A 40 13.74 14.76 -8.26
N LEU A 41 13.42 15.02 -6.98
CA LEU A 41 13.88 16.21 -6.28
C LEU A 41 15.42 16.30 -6.25
N MET A 42 16.10 15.18 -5.98
CA MET A 42 17.56 15.11 -5.99
C MET A 42 18.13 15.30 -7.39
N ARG A 43 17.49 14.72 -8.42
CA ARG A 43 17.86 14.87 -9.83
C ARG A 43 17.70 16.32 -10.30
N GLU A 44 16.63 17.00 -9.91
CA GLU A 44 16.39 18.41 -10.20
C GLU A 44 17.46 19.30 -9.57
N ALA A 45 17.78 19.09 -8.28
CA ALA A 45 18.82 19.85 -7.60
C ALA A 45 20.21 19.68 -8.26
N LEU A 46 20.53 18.47 -8.76
CA LEU A 46 21.76 18.23 -9.51
C LEU A 46 21.72 18.83 -10.92
N THR A 47 20.56 18.83 -11.56
CA THR A 47 20.34 19.48 -12.87
C THR A 47 20.57 20.98 -12.75
N ASP A 48 20.07 21.63 -11.70
CA ASP A 48 20.31 23.05 -11.42
C ASP A 48 21.80 23.35 -11.19
N ARG A 49 22.52 22.43 -10.53
CA ARG A 49 23.94 22.61 -10.20
C ARG A 49 24.90 22.35 -11.37
N TYR A 50 24.64 21.31 -12.15
CA TYR A 50 25.58 20.79 -13.16
C TYR A 50 25.08 20.96 -14.61
N GLY A 51 23.81 21.33 -14.80
CA GLY A 51 23.14 21.42 -16.08
C GLY A 51 22.64 20.06 -16.59
N GLU A 52 21.59 20.09 -17.39
CA GLU A 52 20.90 18.90 -17.92
C GLU A 52 21.83 17.98 -18.75
N ALA A 53 22.84 18.55 -19.41
CA ALA A 53 23.82 17.77 -20.18
C ALA A 53 24.70 16.86 -19.31
N ASN A 54 24.92 17.21 -18.04
CA ASN A 54 25.89 16.52 -17.18
C ASN A 54 25.22 15.71 -16.06
N VAL A 55 23.91 15.85 -15.83
CA VAL A 55 23.22 15.21 -14.68
C VAL A 55 23.41 13.69 -14.63
N LYS A 56 23.52 13.03 -15.79
CA LYS A 56 23.76 11.58 -15.89
C LYS A 56 25.10 11.12 -15.31
N GLU A 57 26.08 12.00 -15.19
CA GLU A 57 27.38 11.70 -14.57
C GLU A 57 27.37 11.94 -13.04
N HIS A 58 26.32 12.59 -12.55
CA HIS A 58 26.16 13.05 -11.17
C HIS A 58 25.00 12.36 -10.43
N PHE A 59 24.06 11.74 -11.13
CA PHE A 59 22.93 11.02 -10.54
C PHE A 59 22.90 9.57 -11.03
N ALA A 60 22.91 8.64 -10.07
CA ALA A 60 22.63 7.23 -10.31
C ALA A 60 21.14 6.99 -10.08
N ASP A 61 20.45 6.64 -11.16
CA ASP A 61 19.05 6.22 -11.09
C ASP A 61 18.97 4.81 -10.48
N THR A 62 18.46 4.74 -9.26
CA THR A 62 18.27 3.51 -8.47
C THR A 62 16.80 3.32 -8.11
N SER A 63 15.89 3.88 -8.92
CA SER A 63 14.44 3.73 -8.81
C SER A 63 13.98 2.27 -8.72
N ASP A 64 14.75 1.35 -9.29
CA ASP A 64 14.47 -0.09 -9.30
C ASP A 64 14.89 -0.85 -8.01
N THR A 65 14.94 -0.16 -6.86
CA THR A 65 15.31 -0.78 -5.56
C THR A 65 14.13 -1.32 -4.76
N LEU A 66 12.91 -1.06 -5.20
CA LEU A 66 11.71 -1.70 -4.65
C LEU A 66 11.68 -3.19 -5.00
N CYS A 67 11.19 -4.00 -4.07
CA CYS A 67 10.95 -5.40 -4.39
C CYS A 67 9.77 -5.49 -5.37
N TYR A 68 9.88 -6.38 -6.37
CA TYR A 68 8.81 -6.66 -7.33
C TYR A 68 7.44 -6.91 -6.64
N ALA A 69 7.42 -7.67 -5.55
CA ALA A 69 6.19 -7.97 -4.81
C ALA A 69 5.54 -6.74 -4.15
N THR A 70 6.32 -5.68 -3.87
CA THR A 70 5.79 -4.43 -3.33
C THR A 70 5.21 -3.56 -4.45
N ASN A 71 5.91 -3.46 -5.58
CA ASN A 71 5.38 -2.75 -6.76
C ASN A 71 4.09 -3.40 -7.27
N GLU A 72 4.07 -4.71 -7.51
CA GLU A 72 2.87 -5.41 -8.01
C GLU A 72 1.65 -5.22 -7.10
N ASN A 73 1.83 -5.28 -5.77
CA ASN A 73 0.72 -5.09 -4.84
C ASN A 73 0.25 -3.62 -4.80
N GLN A 74 1.16 -2.66 -4.91
CA GLN A 74 0.79 -1.24 -5.00
C GLN A 74 0.07 -0.98 -6.32
N ASP A 75 0.62 -1.42 -7.46
CA ASP A 75 0.02 -1.26 -8.79
C ASP A 75 -1.38 -1.90 -8.87
N ALA A 76 -1.53 -3.12 -8.34
CA ALA A 76 -2.84 -3.79 -8.28
C ALA A 76 -3.83 -3.02 -7.38
N THR A 77 -3.36 -2.47 -6.26
CA THR A 77 -4.21 -1.68 -5.36
C THR A 77 -4.60 -0.35 -6.00
N VAL A 78 -3.68 0.33 -6.71
CA VAL A 78 -3.99 1.53 -7.50
C VAL A 78 -5.03 1.21 -8.56
N ALA A 79 -4.90 0.10 -9.29
CA ALA A 79 -5.88 -0.30 -10.30
C ALA A 79 -7.27 -0.54 -9.68
N LEU A 80 -7.35 -1.14 -8.49
CA LEU A 80 -8.62 -1.31 -7.76
C LEU A 80 -9.22 0.03 -7.30
N ILE A 81 -8.38 0.97 -6.85
CA ILE A 81 -8.81 2.32 -6.49
C ILE A 81 -9.35 3.07 -7.72
N GLU A 82 -8.68 2.95 -8.87
CA GLU A 82 -9.06 3.60 -10.13
C GLU A 82 -10.35 3.02 -10.74
N ASP A 83 -10.61 1.72 -10.58
CA ASP A 83 -11.87 1.07 -10.99
C ASP A 83 -13.07 1.59 -10.16
N GLY A 84 -12.81 1.95 -8.91
CA GLY A 84 -13.76 2.57 -7.99
C GLY A 84 -14.24 1.59 -6.91
N ALA A 85 -14.20 2.05 -5.67
CA ALA A 85 -14.78 1.35 -4.53
C ALA A 85 -15.30 2.35 -3.49
N ASP A 86 -16.27 1.92 -2.69
CA ASP A 86 -16.88 2.75 -1.64
C ASP A 86 -16.09 2.66 -0.33
N ILE A 87 -15.48 1.50 -0.05
CA ILE A 87 -14.69 1.23 1.14
C ILE A 87 -13.50 0.31 0.83
N GLY A 88 -12.42 0.46 1.59
CA GLY A 88 -11.26 -0.42 1.58
C GLY A 88 -11.17 -1.28 2.83
N ILE A 89 -10.87 -2.56 2.65
CA ILE A 89 -10.51 -3.50 3.74
C ILE A 89 -9.13 -4.06 3.41
N ILE A 90 -8.16 -3.78 4.28
CA ILE A 90 -6.77 -4.22 4.09
C ILE A 90 -6.47 -5.26 5.16
N VAL A 91 -6.05 -6.45 4.73
CA VAL A 91 -5.76 -7.58 5.62
C VAL A 91 -4.26 -7.75 5.81
N GLY A 92 -3.81 -7.87 7.06
CA GLY A 92 -2.43 -8.25 7.37
C GLY A 92 -1.98 -7.91 8.78
N GLY A 93 -0.70 -8.15 9.05
CA GLY A 93 -0.12 -7.85 10.37
C GLY A 93 0.17 -6.36 10.56
N TYR A 94 -0.22 -5.78 11.71
CA TYR A 94 -0.04 -4.35 12.02
C TYR A 94 1.41 -3.84 12.03
N ASN A 95 2.40 -4.75 12.10
CA ASN A 95 3.83 -4.42 12.02
C ASN A 95 4.39 -4.52 10.59
N SER A 96 3.56 -4.80 9.59
CA SER A 96 3.96 -4.95 8.19
C SER A 96 3.93 -3.59 7.49
N SER A 97 5.11 -3.01 7.22
CA SER A 97 5.21 -1.74 6.49
C SER A 97 4.53 -1.80 5.13
N ASN A 98 4.71 -2.89 4.37
CA ASN A 98 4.03 -3.06 3.09
C ASN A 98 2.51 -2.98 3.23
N THR A 99 1.94 -3.58 4.29
CA THR A 99 0.50 -3.53 4.52
C THR A 99 0.07 -2.13 4.95
N SER A 100 0.83 -1.46 5.82
CA SER A 100 0.56 -0.08 6.22
C SER A 100 0.57 0.88 5.03
N HIS A 101 1.47 0.70 4.07
CA HIS A 101 1.49 1.53 2.86
C HIS A 101 0.28 1.30 1.94
N LEU A 102 -0.26 0.09 1.86
CA LEU A 102 -1.52 -0.15 1.16
C LEU A 102 -2.70 0.55 1.87
N VAL A 103 -2.69 0.57 3.21
CA VAL A 103 -3.69 1.31 3.99
C VAL A 103 -3.59 2.81 3.70
N GLU A 104 -2.39 3.38 3.77
CA GLU A 104 -2.14 4.80 3.45
C GLU A 104 -2.65 5.15 2.05
N LEU A 105 -2.32 4.31 1.05
CA LEU A 105 -2.77 4.49 -0.32
C LEU A 105 -4.31 4.50 -0.43
N CYS A 106 -5.01 3.56 0.19
CA CYS A 106 -6.47 3.53 0.14
C CYS A 106 -7.13 4.67 0.94
N GLU A 107 -6.55 5.09 2.07
CA GLU A 107 -7.06 6.18 2.91
C GLU A 107 -7.12 7.53 2.18
N GLU A 108 -6.32 7.74 1.14
CA GLU A 108 -6.36 8.94 0.32
C GLU A 108 -7.65 9.06 -0.53
N HIS A 109 -8.32 7.93 -0.77
CA HIS A 109 -9.44 7.83 -1.71
C HIS A 109 -10.76 7.43 -1.05
N MET A 110 -10.73 6.58 -0.02
CA MET A 110 -11.94 6.01 0.60
C MET A 110 -11.75 5.66 2.08
N PRO A 111 -12.85 5.54 2.85
CA PRO A 111 -12.80 4.94 4.18
C PRO A 111 -12.14 3.56 4.12
N THR A 112 -11.07 3.38 4.90
CA THR A 112 -10.22 2.20 4.84
C THR A 112 -10.09 1.59 6.24
N TYR A 113 -10.19 0.26 6.33
CA TYR A 113 -10.14 -0.48 7.58
C TYR A 113 -9.02 -1.52 7.56
N PHE A 114 -8.04 -1.38 8.44
CA PHE A 114 -6.90 -2.29 8.56
C PHE A 114 -7.17 -3.38 9.60
N ILE A 115 -7.35 -4.61 9.15
CA ILE A 115 -7.69 -5.76 10.02
C ILE A 115 -6.63 -6.86 9.92
N ARG A 116 -6.53 -7.68 10.97
CA ARG A 116 -5.67 -8.88 10.94
C ARG A 116 -6.34 -10.05 10.22
N ASP A 117 -7.62 -10.24 10.48
CA ASP A 117 -8.40 -11.40 10.07
C ASP A 117 -9.90 -11.14 10.24
N ALA A 118 -10.72 -12.15 9.96
CA ALA A 118 -12.17 -12.09 10.05
C ALA A 118 -12.74 -11.99 11.48
N ASP A 119 -11.92 -12.16 12.53
CA ASP A 119 -12.36 -11.96 13.91
C ASP A 119 -12.47 -10.47 14.26
N ALA A 120 -12.02 -9.58 13.38
CA ALA A 120 -12.25 -8.14 13.47
C ALA A 120 -13.74 -7.74 13.45
N PHE A 121 -14.64 -8.62 13.00
CA PHE A 121 -16.06 -8.33 12.88
C PHE A 121 -16.87 -9.00 14.00
N ASP A 122 -17.21 -8.23 15.03
CA ASP A 122 -18.11 -8.65 16.10
C ASP A 122 -19.57 -8.70 15.62
N ALA A 123 -19.98 -7.76 14.76
CA ALA A 123 -21.29 -7.70 14.14
C ALA A 123 -21.22 -7.05 12.74
N PRO A 124 -22.24 -7.21 11.87
CA PRO A 124 -22.26 -6.54 10.58
C PRO A 124 -22.15 -5.00 10.66
N SER A 125 -22.53 -4.43 11.80
CA SER A 125 -22.49 -2.98 12.04
C SER A 125 -21.23 -2.49 12.76
N GLU A 126 -20.31 -3.37 13.16
CA GLU A 126 -19.15 -3.02 14.00
C GLU A 126 -17.88 -3.73 13.52
N ILE A 127 -16.79 -2.99 13.41
CA ILE A 127 -15.47 -3.50 13.01
C ILE A 127 -14.39 -3.01 13.97
N HIS A 128 -13.50 -3.92 14.35
CA HIS A 128 -12.26 -3.64 15.07
C HIS A 128 -11.10 -3.57 14.09
N HIS A 129 -10.49 -2.40 13.97
CA HIS A 129 -9.42 -2.16 13.01
C HIS A 129 -8.29 -1.34 13.64
N PHE A 130 -7.13 -1.34 13.02
CA PHE A 130 -5.94 -0.68 13.52
C PHE A 130 -5.77 0.69 12.88
N ASP A 131 -5.78 1.74 13.70
CA ASP A 131 -5.44 3.09 13.26
C ASP A 131 -3.91 3.22 13.24
N ILE A 132 -3.35 3.32 12.02
CA ILE A 132 -1.90 3.39 11.81
C ILE A 132 -1.28 4.66 12.43
N ARG A 133 -2.05 5.76 12.54
CA ARG A 133 -1.58 7.05 13.04
C ARG A 133 -1.61 7.09 14.56
N ALA A 134 -2.67 6.54 15.16
CA ALA A 134 -2.81 6.42 16.60
C ALA A 134 -2.03 5.22 17.18
N GLN A 135 -1.63 4.26 16.33
CA GLN A 135 -0.94 3.03 16.72
C GLN A 135 -1.75 2.18 17.72
N GLU A 136 -3.07 2.12 17.54
CA GLU A 136 -3.98 1.39 18.42
C GLU A 136 -5.14 0.74 17.66
N GLU A 137 -5.72 -0.31 18.26
CA GLU A 137 -6.95 -0.93 17.75
C GLU A 137 -8.16 -0.12 18.22
N VAL A 138 -9.01 0.26 17.26
CA VAL A 138 -10.22 1.04 17.46
C VAL A 138 -11.44 0.28 16.98
N ALA A 139 -12.59 0.53 17.61
CA ALA A 139 -13.88 0.01 17.18
C ALA A 139 -14.62 1.08 16.40
N THR A 140 -15.20 0.73 15.25
CA THR A 140 -16.01 1.63 14.42
C THR A 140 -17.38 1.04 14.17
N GLU A 141 -18.41 1.76 14.59
CA GLU A 141 -19.81 1.45 14.29
C GLU A 141 -20.22 2.05 12.94
N ASN A 142 -21.22 1.44 12.28
CA ASN A 142 -21.77 1.89 10.99
C ASN A 142 -20.70 2.04 9.89
N TRP A 143 -19.69 1.19 9.94
CA TRP A 143 -18.53 1.21 9.05
C TRP A 143 -18.88 0.84 7.61
N PHE A 144 -19.91 0.01 7.42
CA PHE A 144 -20.36 -0.48 6.11
C PHE A 144 -21.52 0.38 5.57
N PRO A 145 -21.43 0.93 4.34
CA PRO A 145 -22.44 1.83 3.77
C PRO A 145 -23.68 1.09 3.24
N ALA A 146 -24.30 0.24 4.06
CA ALA A 146 -25.39 -0.66 3.66
C ALA A 146 -26.67 0.04 3.15
N THR A 147 -26.79 1.36 3.28
CA THR A 147 -27.97 2.12 2.88
C THR A 147 -27.98 2.52 1.41
N ASP A 148 -26.87 2.36 0.67
CA ASP A 148 -26.75 2.74 -0.74
C ASP A 148 -26.15 1.60 -1.60
N PRO A 149 -26.92 0.53 -1.88
CA PRO A 149 -26.45 -0.58 -2.71
C PRO A 149 -26.53 -0.28 -4.23
N PRO A 150 -25.66 -0.86 -5.07
CA PRO A 150 -24.58 -1.79 -4.70
C PRO A 150 -23.42 -1.09 -3.99
N VAL A 151 -22.76 -1.80 -3.08
CA VAL A 151 -21.56 -1.32 -2.38
C VAL A 151 -20.36 -2.08 -2.93
N ASP A 152 -19.40 -1.34 -3.46
CA ASP A 152 -18.15 -1.89 -3.99
C ASP A 152 -17.08 -1.87 -2.89
N VAL A 153 -16.51 -3.04 -2.60
CA VAL A 153 -15.54 -3.25 -1.51
C VAL A 153 -14.19 -3.58 -2.12
N LEU A 154 -13.21 -2.70 -1.93
CA LEU A 154 -11.82 -3.01 -2.22
C LEU A 154 -11.29 -3.91 -1.10
N LEU A 155 -10.88 -5.13 -1.45
CA LEU A 155 -10.26 -6.06 -0.52
C LEU A 155 -8.89 -6.45 -1.04
N THR A 156 -7.85 -6.17 -0.26
CA THR A 156 -6.47 -6.56 -0.58
C THR A 156 -5.69 -6.93 0.68
N SER A 157 -4.47 -7.43 0.52
CA SER A 157 -3.60 -7.79 1.63
C SER A 157 -2.14 -7.50 1.32
N GLY A 158 -1.33 -7.38 2.38
CA GLY A 158 0.12 -7.27 2.19
C GLY A 158 0.74 -8.60 1.74
N ALA A 159 1.94 -8.55 1.14
CA ALA A 159 2.66 -9.72 0.60
C ALA A 159 2.93 -10.87 1.60
N SER A 160 2.79 -10.63 2.91
CA SER A 160 3.01 -11.61 3.97
C SER A 160 1.72 -12.22 4.53
N CYS A 161 0.55 -11.83 4.01
CA CYS A 161 -0.75 -12.33 4.43
C CYS A 161 -1.10 -13.63 3.71
N PRO A 162 -1.45 -14.73 4.41
CA PRO A 162 -1.96 -15.93 3.77
C PRO A 162 -3.32 -15.70 3.10
N ASP A 163 -3.51 -16.22 1.89
CA ASP A 163 -4.77 -16.12 1.13
C ASP A 163 -6.00 -16.58 1.92
N ALA A 164 -5.82 -17.58 2.80
CA ALA A 164 -6.90 -18.07 3.66
C ALA A 164 -7.53 -16.98 4.55
N LEU A 165 -6.75 -15.98 4.98
CA LEU A 165 -7.28 -14.87 5.79
C LEU A 165 -8.16 -13.94 4.96
N LEU A 166 -7.78 -13.69 3.70
CA LEU A 166 -8.63 -12.94 2.77
C LEU A 166 -9.93 -13.69 2.50
N ASP A 167 -9.84 -14.99 2.21
CA ASP A 167 -11.00 -15.86 2.01
C ASP A 167 -11.97 -15.83 3.19
N ASP A 168 -11.45 -15.91 4.42
CA ASP A 168 -12.26 -15.86 5.63
C ASP A 168 -12.98 -14.50 5.78
N VAL A 169 -12.31 -13.39 5.44
CA VAL A 169 -12.93 -12.05 5.44
C VAL A 169 -14.04 -11.97 4.40
N VAL A 170 -13.81 -12.42 3.17
CA VAL A 170 -14.85 -12.45 2.11
C VAL A 170 -16.05 -13.26 2.58
N ARG A 171 -15.81 -14.49 3.07
CA ARG A 171 -16.87 -15.40 3.53
C ARG A 171 -17.65 -14.81 4.70
N LYS A 172 -16.97 -14.15 5.63
CA LYS A 172 -17.60 -13.49 6.77
C LYS A 172 -18.55 -12.37 6.31
N ILE A 173 -18.10 -11.48 5.42
CA ILE A 173 -18.93 -10.39 4.90
C ILE A 173 -20.12 -10.95 4.11
N VAL A 174 -19.86 -11.90 3.20
CA VAL A 174 -20.90 -12.54 2.38
C VAL A 174 -21.94 -13.28 3.23
N SER A 175 -21.54 -13.86 4.37
CA SER A 175 -22.45 -14.59 5.26
C SER A 175 -23.60 -13.74 5.82
N TRP A 176 -23.45 -12.42 5.83
CA TRP A 176 -24.50 -11.49 6.28
C TRP A 176 -25.60 -11.29 5.24
N TYR A 177 -25.41 -11.76 4.00
CA TYR A 177 -26.32 -11.62 2.89
C TYR A 177 -26.87 -12.99 2.45
N PRO A 178 -28.03 -13.43 2.98
CA PRO A 178 -28.61 -14.73 2.64
C PRO A 178 -28.94 -14.91 1.15
N SER A 179 -29.05 -13.82 0.40
CA SER A 179 -29.27 -13.80 -1.05
C SER A 179 -27.98 -13.78 -1.86
N ALA A 180 -26.81 -13.84 -1.23
CA ALA A 180 -25.54 -13.88 -1.93
C ALA A 180 -25.44 -15.12 -2.81
N ARG A 181 -24.78 -14.96 -3.96
CA ARG A 181 -24.49 -16.07 -4.86
C ARG A 181 -23.52 -17.03 -4.16
N PRO A 182 -23.73 -18.36 -4.25
CA PRO A 182 -22.77 -19.32 -3.73
C PRO A 182 -21.38 -19.10 -4.35
N VAL A 183 -20.33 -19.39 -3.58
CA VAL A 183 -18.94 -19.19 -4.02
C VAL A 183 -18.66 -19.94 -5.32
N GLU A 184 -19.17 -21.16 -5.45
CA GLU A 184 -19.02 -22.00 -6.65
C GLU A 184 -19.63 -21.33 -7.88
N GLU A 185 -20.78 -20.65 -7.72
CA GLU A 185 -21.45 -19.95 -8.82
C GLU A 185 -20.74 -18.62 -9.18
N ALA A 186 -20.11 -17.98 -8.18
CA ALA A 186 -19.31 -16.78 -8.39
C ALA A 186 -17.99 -17.10 -9.12
N LEU A 187 -17.39 -18.26 -8.85
CA LEU A 187 -16.13 -18.71 -9.46
C LEU A 187 -16.30 -19.35 -10.84
N ALA A 188 -17.47 -19.91 -11.16
CA ALA A 188 -17.72 -20.60 -12.43
C ALA A 188 -17.26 -19.86 -13.71
N PRO A 189 -17.38 -18.52 -13.84
CA PRO A 189 -16.88 -17.80 -15.01
C PRO A 189 -15.35 -17.78 -15.16
N PHE A 190 -14.62 -18.07 -14.09
CA PHE A 190 -13.15 -17.96 -14.00
C PHE A 190 -12.46 -19.33 -13.98
N GLU A 191 -13.21 -20.43 -13.90
CA GLU A 191 -12.65 -21.79 -13.88
C GLU A 191 -11.84 -22.11 -15.15
N ASP A 192 -12.31 -21.67 -16.32
CA ASP A 192 -11.60 -21.88 -17.60
C ASP A 192 -10.33 -21.01 -17.72
N THR A 193 -10.21 -19.93 -16.94
CA THR A 193 -9.06 -19.01 -16.98
C THR A 193 -7.89 -19.51 -16.13
N LEU A 194 -8.16 -20.37 -15.14
CA LEU A 194 -7.16 -20.95 -14.24
C LEU A 194 -6.41 -22.14 -14.86
N GLU A 195 -6.89 -22.71 -15.97
CA GLU A 195 -6.23 -23.83 -16.66
C GLU A 195 -5.20 -23.39 -17.72
N GLU A 196 -5.09 -22.09 -18.04
CA GLU A 196 -4.19 -21.57 -19.08
C GLU A 196 -2.85 -20.99 -18.57
N GLU A 197 -2.55 -21.05 -17.26
CA GLU A 197 -1.26 -20.61 -16.67
C GLU A 197 -0.27 -21.75 -16.37
#